data_AF-A0A6P0Z7T5-F1
#
_entry.id   AF-A0A6P0Z7T5-F1
#
_cell.length_a   1.000
_cell.length_b   1.000
_cell.length_c   1.000
_cell.angle_alpha   90.00
_cell.angle_beta   90.00
_cell.angle_gamma   90.00
#
_symmetry.space_group_name_H-M   'P 1'
#
loop_
_entity.id
_entity.type
_entity.pdbx_description
1 polymer ?
#
loop_
_entity_poly.entity_id
_entity_poly.type
_entity_poly.pdbx_seq_one_letter_code
_entity_poly.pdbx_strand_id
1 'polypeptide(L)'
;YPCRRENPLTLQVAIEGQTDIRLDIGEVAQVIESEVVYDEQGRMTSQMLHQQEAYRSLAQSTDQVCLAHLTPSGQLGVDRISVDFEVSEHRMLVATVQDLLTDKVLVERRAIAKLD
;
A
#
# COMPACT_ATOMS: atom_id res chain seq x y z
N TYR A 1 -20.57 3.41 3.54
CA TYR A 1 -19.91 2.10 3.58
C TYR A 1 -21.00 1.04 3.64
N PRO A 2 -20.90 -0.08 2.91
CA PRO A 2 -19.72 -0.57 2.19
C PRO A 2 -19.43 0.19 0.89
N CYS A 3 -18.17 0.24 0.47
CA CYS A 3 -17.77 0.70 -0.86
C CYS A 3 -16.61 -0.13 -1.39
N ARG A 4 -16.58 -0.31 -2.72
CA ARG A 4 -15.53 -1.04 -3.43
C ARG A 4 -14.83 -0.08 -4.38
N ARG A 5 -13.52 -0.26 -4.57
CA ARG A 5 -12.79 0.45 -5.61
C ARG A 5 -13.27 -0.03 -6.98
N GLU A 6 -13.57 0.88 -7.90
CA GLU A 6 -14.14 0.54 -9.22
C GLU A 6 -13.21 -0.33 -10.07
N ASN A 7 -11.90 -0.08 -9.99
CA ASN A 7 -10.88 -0.81 -10.74
C ASN A 7 -9.94 -1.58 -9.81
N PRO A 8 -9.83 -2.92 -9.95
CA PRO A 8 -8.86 -3.71 -9.25
C PRO A 8 -7.42 -3.22 -9.51
N LEU A 9 -6.53 -3.45 -8.56
CA LEU A 9 -5.10 -3.23 -8.74
C LEU A 9 -4.48 -4.50 -9.31
N THR A 10 -3.96 -4.43 -10.53
CA THR A 10 -3.21 -5.53 -11.13
C THR A 10 -1.73 -5.41 -10.78
N LEU A 11 -1.10 -6.52 -10.40
CA LEU A 11 0.32 -6.59 -10.10
C LEU A 11 0.98 -7.73 -10.87
N GLN A 12 2.19 -7.46 -11.36
CA GLN A 12 3.11 -8.43 -11.91
C GLN A 12 4.19 -8.79 -10.88
N VAL A 13 4.96 -9.84 -11.17
CA VAL A 13 6.17 -10.12 -10.39
C VAL A 13 7.27 -9.11 -10.72
N ALA A 14 8.12 -8.83 -9.73
CA ALA A 14 9.25 -7.92 -9.87
C ALA A 14 10.51 -8.60 -10.40
N ILE A 15 10.60 -9.92 -10.22
CA ILE A 15 11.70 -10.77 -10.71
C ILE A 15 11.17 -12.07 -11.29
N GLU A 16 11.93 -12.65 -12.22
CA GLU A 16 11.60 -13.94 -12.83
C GLU A 16 11.60 -15.05 -11.78
N GLY A 17 10.60 -15.94 -11.82
CA GLY A 17 10.49 -17.06 -10.89
C GLY A 17 10.01 -16.69 -9.49
N GLN A 18 9.59 -15.44 -9.24
CA GLN A 18 9.04 -15.02 -7.95
C GLN A 18 7.81 -15.86 -7.58
N THR A 19 7.80 -16.36 -6.35
CA THR A 19 6.74 -17.24 -5.80
C THR A 19 5.76 -16.51 -4.91
N ASP A 20 6.03 -15.25 -4.57
CA ASP A 20 5.30 -14.54 -3.53
C ASP A 20 5.15 -13.07 -3.87
N ILE A 21 3.95 -12.51 -3.74
CA ILE A 21 3.72 -11.06 -3.80
C ILE A 21 3.21 -10.60 -2.44
N ARG A 22 3.90 -9.62 -1.85
CA ARG A 22 3.52 -8.97 -0.59
C ARG A 22 2.98 -7.59 -0.87
N LEU A 23 1.82 -7.29 -0.31
CA LEU A 23 1.16 -6.00 -0.41
C LEU A 23 1.00 -5.40 1.00
N ASP A 24 1.70 -4.30 1.22
CA ASP A 24 1.61 -3.47 2.42
C ASP A 24 0.94 -2.14 2.06
N ILE A 25 -0.03 -1.70 2.87
CA ILE A 25 -0.79 -0.48 2.64
C ILE A 25 -0.51 0.48 3.79
N GLY A 26 -0.18 1.71 3.43
CA GLY A 26 0.26 2.71 4.38
C GLY A 26 -0.15 4.12 3.97
N GLU A 27 0.08 5.04 4.88
CA GLU A 27 0.01 6.47 4.63
C GLU A 27 1.36 6.96 4.10
N VAL A 28 1.33 7.91 3.16
CA VAL A 28 2.51 8.66 2.72
C VAL A 28 2.32 10.09 3.19
N ALA A 29 3.26 10.57 4.01
CA ALA A 29 3.29 11.96 4.47
C ALA A 29 4.51 12.67 3.90
N GLN A 30 4.35 13.93 3.52
CA GLN A 30 5.48 14.81 3.23
C GLN A 30 5.85 15.54 4.52
N VAL A 31 7.02 15.24 5.07
CA VAL A 31 7.57 15.99 6.19
C VAL A 31 8.37 17.15 5.59
N ILE A 32 7.87 18.37 5.81
CA ILE A 32 8.55 19.61 5.43
C ILE A 32 9.19 20.17 6.69
N GLU A 33 10.52 20.15 6.74
CA GLU A 33 11.28 20.83 7.80
C GLU A 33 11.62 22.24 7.32
N SER A 34 11.15 23.25 8.06
CA SER A 34 11.41 24.66 7.78
C SER A 34 11.98 25.33 9.02
N GLU A 35 13.13 25.99 8.87
CA GLU A 35 13.73 26.79 9.93
C GLU A 35 13.30 28.24 9.78
N VAL A 36 12.90 28.86 10.90
CA VAL A 36 12.50 30.26 10.96
C VAL A 36 13.62 31.04 11.62
N VAL A 37 14.31 31.88 10.83
CA VAL A 37 15.39 32.72 11.31
C VAL A 37 14.92 34.18 11.35
N TYR A 38 15.14 34.83 12.49
CA TYR A 38 14.90 36.26 12.68
C TYR A 38 16.20 37.02 12.48
N ASP A 39 16.18 38.07 11.66
CA ASP A 39 17.31 38.99 11.55
C ASP A 39 17.37 39.98 12.73
N GLU A 40 18.47 40.74 12.84
CA GLU A 40 18.68 41.74 13.90
C GLU A 40 17.64 42.89 13.88
N GLN A 41 16.86 42.99 12.81
CA GLN A 41 15.79 43.98 12.63
C GLN A 41 14.40 43.38 12.91
N GLY A 42 14.33 42.14 13.38
CA GLY A 42 13.10 41.42 13.71
C GLY A 42 12.32 40.92 12.50
N ARG A 43 12.92 40.91 11.29
CA ARG A 43 12.27 40.36 10.10
C ARG A 43 12.41 38.84 10.11
N MET A 44 11.32 38.18 9.74
CA MET A 44 11.24 36.73 9.67
C MET A 44 11.64 36.26 8.27
N THR A 45 12.56 35.31 8.20
CA THR A 45 12.90 34.56 6.98
C THR A 45 12.72 33.07 7.24
N SER A 46 11.85 32.43 6.45
CA SER A 46 11.63 30.98 6.48
C SER A 46 12.44 30.33 5.37
N GLN A 47 13.30 29.36 5.70
CA GLN A 47 14.02 28.54 4.72
C GLN A 47 13.56 27.09 4.84
N MET A 48 13.17 26.47 3.72
CA MET A 48 12.89 25.03 3.66
C MET A 48 14.23 24.28 3.69
N LEU A 49 14.44 23.45 4.71
CA LEU A 49 15.70 22.75 4.95
C LEU A 49 15.69 21.34 4.33
N HIS A 50 14.55 20.63 4.43
CA HIS A 50 14.42 19.26 3.93
C HIS A 50 12.97 18.90 3.59
N GLN A 51 12.78 18.14 2.50
CA GLN A 51 11.50 17.52 2.14
C GLN A 51 11.74 16.01 2.04
N GLN A 52 11.15 15.25 2.96
CA GLN A 52 11.26 13.79 2.97
C GLN A 52 9.86 13.18 2.92
N GLU A 53 9.65 12.23 2.01
CA GLU A 53 8.46 11.40 2.01
C GLU A 53 8.63 10.28 3.04
N ALA A 54 7.71 10.23 4.00
CA ALA A 54 7.68 9.20 5.03
C ALA A 54 6.50 8.26 4.78
N TYR A 55 6.81 6.97 4.55
CA TYR A 55 5.80 5.91 4.49
C TYR A 55 5.57 5.33 5.88
N ARG A 56 4.29 5.16 6.25
CA ARG A 56 3.88 4.48 7.49
C ARG A 56 2.83 3.44 7.16
N SER A 57 3.15 2.16 7.35
CA SER A 57 2.18 1.07 7.19
C SER A 57 0.98 1.24 8.13
N LEU A 58 -0.21 0.92 7.62
CA LEU A 58 -1.45 0.84 8.38
C LEU A 58 -1.64 -0.53 9.04
N ALA A 59 -0.86 -1.54 8.64
CA ALA A 59 -0.90 -2.86 9.26
C ALA A 59 -0.39 -2.77 10.71
N GLN A 60 -1.14 -3.33 11.66
CA GLN A 60 -0.73 -3.33 13.08
C GLN A 60 0.34 -4.38 13.38
N SER A 61 0.48 -5.40 12.52
CA SER A 61 1.50 -6.44 12.61
C SER A 61 1.92 -6.92 11.21
N THR A 62 3.09 -7.53 11.10
CA THR A 62 3.59 -8.10 9.84
C THR A 62 2.66 -9.17 9.27
N ASP A 63 1.88 -9.86 10.12
CA ASP A 63 0.91 -10.87 9.69
C ASP A 63 -0.32 -10.28 8.99
N GLN A 64 -0.59 -8.99 9.18
CA GLN A 64 -1.68 -8.27 8.50
C GLN A 64 -1.27 -7.78 7.10
N VAL A 65 0.02 -7.90 6.75
CA VAL A 65 0.47 -7.69 5.37
C VAL A 65 -0.12 -8.78 4.49
N CYS A 66 -0.73 -8.39 3.37
CA CYS A 66 -1.36 -9.34 2.47
C CYS A 66 -0.28 -10.07 1.67
N LEU A 67 -0.17 -11.39 1.86
CA LEU A 67 0.80 -12.25 1.18
C LEU A 67 0.07 -13.22 0.26
N ALA A 68 0.40 -13.18 -1.03
CA ALA A 68 -0.13 -14.05 -2.06
C ALA A 68 0.95 -15.02 -2.54
N HIS A 69 0.73 -16.31 -2.31
CA HIS A 69 1.60 -17.38 -2.77
C HIS A 69 1.22 -17.82 -4.19
N LEU A 70 2.20 -17.78 -5.10
CA LEU A 70 2.04 -18.09 -6.51
C LEU A 70 2.46 -19.53 -6.78
N THR A 71 1.58 -20.30 -7.42
CA THR A 71 1.92 -21.64 -7.91
C THR A 71 1.17 -21.89 -9.22
N PRO A 72 1.86 -21.89 -10.38
CA PRO A 72 3.32 -21.83 -10.58
C PRO A 72 3.94 -20.45 -10.27
N SER A 73 5.28 -20.39 -10.23
CA SER A 73 6.05 -19.14 -10.07
C SER A 73 5.72 -18.15 -11.17
N GLY A 74 5.82 -16.85 -10.89
CA GLY A 74 5.53 -15.81 -11.86
C GLY A 74 6.63 -15.58 -12.89
N GLN A 75 6.25 -14.93 -13.98
CA GLN A 75 7.08 -14.55 -15.11
C GLN A 75 7.08 -13.03 -15.26
N LEU A 76 8.22 -12.44 -15.57
CA LEU A 76 8.35 -11.00 -15.79
C LEU A 76 7.51 -10.52 -16.98
N GLY A 77 6.91 -9.33 -16.84
CA GLY A 77 6.10 -8.70 -17.89
C GLY A 77 4.70 -9.27 -18.04
N VAL A 78 4.27 -10.15 -17.13
CA VAL A 78 2.93 -10.77 -17.12
C VAL A 78 2.20 -10.38 -15.84
N ASP A 79 1.00 -9.85 -16.00
CA ASP A 79 0.07 -9.60 -14.90
C ASP A 79 -0.24 -10.92 -14.19
N ARG A 80 0.03 -10.97 -12.88
CA ARG A 80 0.00 -12.22 -12.12
C ARG A 80 -1.17 -12.27 -11.16
N ILE A 81 -1.48 -11.16 -10.49
CA ILE A 81 -2.57 -11.08 -9.53
C ILE A 81 -3.42 -9.84 -9.77
N SER A 82 -4.71 -9.96 -9.49
CA SER A 82 -5.64 -8.85 -9.32
C SER A 82 -5.97 -8.70 -7.84
N VAL A 83 -5.94 -7.47 -7.34
CA VAL A 83 -6.28 -7.14 -5.96
C VAL A 83 -7.51 -6.24 -5.93
N ASP A 84 -8.56 -6.76 -5.32
CA ASP A 84 -9.80 -6.05 -5.06
C ASP A 84 -9.81 -5.48 -3.64
N PHE A 85 -10.11 -4.19 -3.52
CA PHE A 85 -10.25 -3.52 -2.23
C PHE A 85 -11.69 -3.15 -1.96
N GLU A 86 -12.10 -3.40 -0.71
CA GLU A 86 -13.41 -3.02 -0.20
C GLU A 86 -13.25 -2.43 1.21
N VAL A 87 -14.05 -1.40 1.51
CA VAL A 87 -14.31 -1.01 2.90
C VAL A 87 -15.58 -1.73 3.35
N SER A 88 -15.42 -2.66 4.28
CA SER A 88 -16.53 -3.41 4.86
C SER A 88 -17.43 -2.53 5.74
N GLU A 89 -18.56 -3.09 6.17
CA GLU A 89 -19.53 -2.43 7.05
C GLU A 89 -18.94 -1.96 8.38
N HIS A 90 -17.91 -2.66 8.88
CA HIS A 90 -17.20 -2.34 10.13
C HIS A 90 -16.07 -1.30 9.94
N ARG A 91 -16.06 -0.59 8.80
CA ARG A 91 -14.97 0.32 8.40
C ARG A 91 -13.60 -0.35 8.35
N MET A 92 -13.55 -1.65 8.06
CA MET A 92 -12.29 -2.34 7.79
C MET A 92 -11.98 -2.29 6.30
N LEU A 93 -10.77 -1.86 5.94
CA LEU A 93 -10.21 -2.07 4.62
C LEU A 93 -9.82 -3.54 4.49
N VAL A 94 -10.44 -4.23 3.53
CA VAL A 94 -10.16 -5.63 3.22
C VAL A 94 -9.69 -5.79 1.78
N ALA A 95 -8.86 -6.80 1.53
CA ALA A 95 -8.43 -7.17 0.19
C ALA A 95 -8.77 -8.61 -0.16
N THR A 96 -9.15 -8.82 -1.41
CA THR A 96 -9.23 -10.13 -2.05
C THR A 96 -8.21 -10.17 -3.18
N VAL A 97 -7.39 -11.22 -3.21
CA VAL A 97 -6.36 -11.41 -4.23
C VAL A 97 -6.71 -12.62 -5.08
N GLN A 98 -6.81 -12.42 -6.39
CA GLN A 98 -7.00 -13.47 -7.37
C GLN A 98 -5.76 -13.64 -8.24
N ASP A 99 -5.34 -14.88 -8.42
CA ASP A 99 -4.33 -15.28 -9.39
C ASP A 99 -4.94 -15.26 -10.80
N LEU A 100 -4.38 -14.46 -11.70
CA LEU A 100 -4.88 -14.28 -13.07
C LEU A 100 -4.45 -15.39 -14.05
N LEU A 101 -3.47 -16.21 -13.69
CA LEU A 101 -3.03 -17.34 -14.49
C LEU A 101 -3.84 -18.61 -14.17
N THR A 102 -4.17 -18.80 -12.90
CA THR A 102 -4.84 -20.02 -12.41
C THR A 102 -6.32 -19.79 -12.07
N ASP A 103 -6.79 -18.54 -12.15
CA ASP A 103 -8.12 -18.08 -11.75
C ASP A 103 -8.49 -18.35 -10.27
N LYS A 104 -7.51 -18.71 -9.44
CA LYS A 104 -7.72 -19.04 -8.03
C LYS A 104 -7.70 -17.81 -7.14
N VAL A 105 -8.59 -17.77 -6.16
CA VAL A 105 -8.49 -16.81 -5.05
C VAL A 105 -7.37 -17.26 -4.12
N LEU A 106 -6.32 -16.44 -4.01
CA LEU A 106 -5.15 -16.70 -3.15
C LEU A 106 -5.37 -16.15 -1.73
N VAL A 107 -6.08 -15.03 -1.63
CA VAL A 107 -6.44 -14.38 -0.36
C VAL A 107 -7.87 -13.90 -0.48
N GLU A 108 -8.73 -14.27 0.47
CA GLU A 108 -10.14 -13.89 0.47
C GLU A 108 -10.45 -12.92 1.62
N ARG A 109 -10.90 -11.71 1.28
CA ARG A 109 -11.36 -10.67 2.21
C ARG A 109 -10.48 -10.48 3.46
N ARG A 110 -9.16 -10.52 3.30
CA ARG A 110 -8.24 -10.35 4.42
C ARG A 110 -8.28 -8.90 4.91
N ALA A 111 -8.42 -8.72 6.23
CA ALA A 111 -8.34 -7.41 6.86
C ALA A 111 -6.91 -6.85 6.79
N ILE A 112 -6.81 -5.60 6.34
CA ILE A 112 -5.53 -4.88 6.23
C ILE A 112 -5.44 -3.80 7.32
N ALA A 113 -6.50 -3.01 7.48
CA ALA A 113 -6.52 -1.91 8.44
C ALA A 113 -7.95 -1.55 8.85
N LYS A 114 -8.09 -0.99 10.05
CA LYS A 114 -9.32 -0.34 10.51
C LYS A 114 -9.27 1.14 10.16
N LEU A 115 -10.34 1.68 9.61
CA LEU A 115 -10.50 3.10 9.29
C LEU A 115 -11.36 3.74 10.39
N ASP A 116 -10.76 4.65 11.16
CA ASP A 116 -11.47 5.39 12.22
C ASP A 116 -12.16 6.66 11.67
#